data_AF-A0A7Y0XBX9-F1
#
_entry.id   AF-A0A7Y0XBX9-F1
#
_cell.length_a   1.000
_cell.length_b   1.000
_cell.length_c   1.000
_cell.angle_alpha   90.00
_cell.angle_beta   90.00
_cell.angle_gamma   90.00
#
_symmetry.space_group_name_H-M   'P 1'
#
loop_
_entity.id
_entity.type
_entity.pdbx_description
1 polymer ?
#
loop_
_entity_poly.entity_id
_entity_poly.type
_entity_poly.pdbx_seq_one_letter_code
_entity_poly.pdbx_strand_id
1 'polypeptide(L)'
;QEAAGIYAWLPLGLKVLKKVEKIVEEEMARAGAIQMLMPTLQLADLWRESGRYEDYGQEMLRIKDRHEREMLYGPTNEEMITEIFR
;
A
#
# COMPACT_ATOMS: atom_id res chain seq x y z
N GLN A 1 17.87 13.85 -6.12
CA GLN A 1 17.46 12.90 -5.07
C GLN A 1 16.34 13.58 -4.31
N GLU A 2 15.11 13.04 -4.36
CA GLU A 2 13.93 13.74 -3.82
C GLU A 2 13.96 13.76 -2.29
N ALA A 3 14.22 12.62 -1.65
CA ALA A 3 14.53 12.47 -0.22
C ALA A 3 15.26 11.13 0.02
N ALA A 4 15.65 10.84 1.26
CA ALA A 4 16.19 9.53 1.62
C ALA A 4 15.11 8.44 1.41
N GLY A 5 15.40 7.43 0.59
CA GLY A 5 14.45 6.35 0.28
C GLY A 5 13.31 6.72 -0.68
N ILE A 6 13.27 7.94 -1.22
CA ILE A 6 12.21 8.40 -2.13
C ILE A 6 12.81 8.77 -3.50
N TYR A 7 12.28 8.19 -4.58
CA TYR A 7 12.87 8.24 -5.91
C TYR A 7 11.87 8.70 -6.97
N ALA A 8 12.31 9.56 -7.88
CA ALA A 8 11.64 9.78 -9.15
C ALA A 8 12.12 8.75 -10.18
N TRP A 9 11.19 8.03 -10.80
CA TRP A 9 11.49 7.09 -11.89
C TRP A 9 11.55 7.83 -13.22
N LEU A 10 12.75 8.08 -13.71
CA LEU A 10 12.98 8.74 -15.00
C LEU A 10 12.49 7.85 -16.16
N PRO A 11 12.29 8.41 -17.38
CA PRO A 11 11.55 7.73 -18.46
C PRO A 11 12.05 6.31 -18.80
N LEU A 12 13.37 6.07 -18.79
CA LEU A 12 13.90 4.73 -19.06
C LEU A 12 13.63 3.76 -17.91
N GLY A 13 13.80 4.20 -16.66
CA GLY A 13 13.50 3.39 -15.47
C GLY A 13 12.02 3.03 -15.38
N LEU A 14 11.13 3.99 -15.65
CA LEU A 14 9.69 3.77 -15.67
C LEU A 14 9.27 2.74 -16.75
N LYS A 15 9.91 2.75 -17.92
CA LYS A 15 9.69 1.74 -18.97
C LYS A 15 10.08 0.33 -18.51
N VAL A 16 11.17 0.19 -17.76
CA VAL A 16 11.61 -1.11 -17.22
C VAL A 16 10.66 -1.57 -16.12
N LEU A 17 10.30 -0.69 -15.18
CA LEU A 17 9.34 -0.99 -14.11
C LEU A 17 8.01 -1.51 -14.68
N LYS A 18 7.47 -0.86 -15.71
CA LYS A 18 6.23 -1.28 -16.38
C LYS A 18 6.32 -2.66 -17.06
N LYS A 19 7.50 -3.06 -17.54
CA LYS A 19 7.69 -4.42 -18.09
C LYS A 19 7.66 -5.49 -17.00
N VAL A 20 8.26 -5.19 -15.84
CA VAL A 20 8.25 -6.11 -14.69
C VAL A 20 6.82 -6.25 -14.15
N GLU A 21 6.12 -5.13 -13.94
CA GLU A 21 4.72 -5.09 -13.52
C GLU A 21 3.83 -5.94 -14.42
N LYS A 22 3.97 -5.80 -15.74
CA LYS A 22 3.19 -6.55 -16.73
C LYS A 22 3.38 -8.06 -16.61
N ILE A 23 4.61 -8.54 -16.41
CA ILE A 23 4.87 -9.98 -16.25
C ILE A 23 4.21 -10.51 -14.97
N VAL A 24 4.28 -9.76 -13.87
CA VAL A 24 3.62 -10.14 -12.61
C VAL A 24 2.10 -10.21 -12.80
N GLU A 25 1.50 -9.22 -13.43
CA GLU A 25 0.07 -9.19 -13.73
C GLU A 25 -0.38 -10.38 -14.59
N GLU A 26 0.34 -10.68 -15.68
CA GLU A 26 0.02 -11.79 -16.59
C GLU A 26 0.07 -13.15 -15.87
N GLU A 27 1.07 -13.38 -15.01
CA GLU A 27 1.18 -14.64 -14.29
C GLU A 27 0.18 -14.77 -13.14
N MET A 28 -0.12 -13.68 -12.43
CA MET A 28 -1.17 -13.67 -11.40
C MET A 28 -2.55 -13.92 -12.02
N ALA A 29 -2.86 -13.30 -13.15
CA ALA A 29 -4.09 -13.55 -13.91
C ALA A 29 -4.15 -15.01 -14.40
N ARG A 30 -3.03 -15.57 -14.89
CA ARG A 30 -2.94 -16.99 -15.28
C ARG A 30 -3.23 -17.94 -14.12
N ALA A 31 -2.83 -17.58 -12.91
CA ALA A 31 -3.11 -18.32 -11.69
C ALA A 31 -4.55 -18.12 -11.16
N GLY A 32 -5.36 -17.25 -11.79
CA GLY A 32 -6.75 -17.02 -11.43
C GLY A 32 -6.97 -15.90 -10.41
N ALA A 33 -5.96 -15.10 -10.09
CA ALA A 33 -6.14 -13.92 -9.24
C ALA A 33 -6.92 -12.82 -9.96
N ILE A 34 -7.72 -12.05 -9.21
CA ILE A 34 -8.46 -10.88 -9.72
C ILE A 34 -7.78 -9.62 -9.19
N GLN A 35 -7.26 -8.80 -10.10
CA GLN A 35 -6.53 -7.59 -9.73
C GLN A 35 -7.47 -6.47 -9.29
N MET A 36 -7.07 -5.75 -8.24
CA MET A 36 -7.69 -4.51 -7.79
C MET A 36 -6.63 -3.54 -7.24
N LEU A 37 -7.02 -2.28 -7.05
CA LEU A 37 -6.16 -1.25 -6.46
C LEU A 37 -6.82 -0.69 -5.19
N MET A 38 -6.14 -0.82 -4.07
CA MET A 38 -6.56 -0.28 -2.78
C MET A 38 -5.97 1.13 -2.55
N PRO A 39 -6.60 1.98 -1.73
CA PRO A 39 -6.05 3.29 -1.39
C PRO A 39 -4.72 3.19 -0.64
N THR A 40 -3.83 4.14 -0.89
CA THR A 40 -2.52 4.23 -0.20
C THR A 40 -2.65 4.74 1.24
N LEU A 41 -3.70 5.52 1.52
CA LEU A 41 -4.03 5.98 2.87
C LEU A 41 -5.12 5.09 3.47
N GLN A 42 -4.93 4.68 4.72
CA GLN A 42 -5.84 3.81 5.46
C GLN A 42 -6.20 4.45 6.81
N LEU A 43 -7.40 4.18 7.30
CA LEU A 43 -7.82 4.61 8.64
C LEU A 43 -7.09 3.80 9.71
N ALA A 44 -6.66 4.45 10.78
CA ALA A 44 -6.01 3.79 11.91
C ALA A 44 -6.94 2.79 12.61
N ASP A 45 -8.25 3.04 12.63
CA ASP A 45 -9.23 2.18 13.31
C ASP A 45 -9.25 0.76 12.73
N LEU A 46 -9.11 0.63 11.41
CA LEU A 46 -9.02 -0.67 10.74
C LEU A 46 -7.83 -1.51 11.25
N TRP A 47 -6.70 -0.85 11.55
CA TRP A 47 -5.50 -1.50 12.09
C TRP A 47 -5.57 -1.75 13.59
N ARG A 48 -6.43 -1.03 14.31
CA ARG A 48 -6.71 -1.29 15.72
C ARG A 48 -7.58 -2.52 15.89
N GLU A 49 -8.50 -2.78 14.96
CA GLU A 49 -9.29 -4.02 14.95
C GLU A 49 -8.42 -5.27 14.88
N SER A 50 -7.33 -5.24 14.12
CA SER A 50 -6.37 -6.35 14.04
C SER A 50 -5.32 -6.36 15.15
N GLY A 51 -5.23 -5.28 15.93
CA GLY A 51 -4.17 -5.05 16.92
C GLY A 51 -2.83 -4.59 16.34
N ARG A 52 -2.67 -4.57 15.00
CA ARG A 52 -1.37 -4.28 14.35
C ARG A 52 -0.98 -2.80 14.36
N TYR A 53 -1.89 -1.89 14.72
CA TYR A 53 -1.59 -0.46 14.73
C TYR A 53 -0.41 -0.06 15.62
N GLU A 54 -0.33 -0.61 16.84
CA GLU A 54 0.78 -0.33 17.76
C GLU A 54 1.95 -1.30 17.58
N ASP A 55 1.67 -2.57 17.23
CA ASP A 55 2.70 -3.60 17.07
C ASP A 55 3.64 -3.36 15.89
N TYR A 56 3.20 -2.66 14.84
CA TYR A 56 4.04 -2.34 13.68
C TYR A 56 5.21 -1.40 14.03
N GLY A 57 5.08 -0.62 15.11
CA GLY A 57 6.14 0.25 15.61
C GLY A 57 6.46 1.46 14.72
N GLN A 58 7.71 1.91 14.80
CA GLN A 58 8.14 3.21 14.28
C GLN A 58 8.21 3.31 12.75
N GLU A 59 8.20 2.19 12.04
CA GLU A 59 8.22 2.17 10.58
C GLU A 59 6.87 2.59 9.96
N MET A 60 5.79 2.58 10.76
CA MET A 60 4.46 3.00 10.31
C MET A 60 4.37 4.51 10.16
N LEU A 61 4.19 4.99 8.94
CA LEU A 61 3.96 6.41 8.66
C LEU A 61 2.52 6.82 9.04
N ARG A 62 2.36 7.37 10.25
CA ARG A 62 1.09 7.88 10.77
C ARG A 62 0.82 9.30 10.30
N ILE A 63 -0.43 9.59 9.94
CA ILE A 63 -0.89 10.86 9.37
C ILE A 63 -2.16 11.28 10.12
N LYS A 64 -2.33 12.58 10.37
CA LYS A 64 -3.61 13.17 10.81
C LYS A 64 -4.15 14.08 9.73
N ASP A 65 -5.42 13.95 9.38
CA ASP A 65 -6.07 14.91 8.48
C ASP A 65 -6.44 16.22 9.20
N ARG A 66 -6.97 17.18 8.46
CA ARG A 66 -7.43 18.48 8.99
C ARG A 66 -8.61 18.39 9.98
N HIS A 67 -9.22 17.21 10.11
CA HIS A 67 -10.32 16.92 11.03
C HIS A 67 -9.86 16.02 12.20
N GLU A 68 -8.55 15.92 12.43
CA GLU A 68 -7.93 15.10 13.48
C GLU A 68 -8.20 13.60 13.34
N ARG A 69 -8.58 13.12 12.14
CA ARG A 69 -8.73 11.69 11.89
C ARG A 69 -7.37 11.04 11.74
N GLU A 70 -7.18 9.95 12.46
CA GLU A 70 -5.95 9.18 12.44
C GLU A 70 -5.92 8.21 11.26
N MET A 71 -4.89 8.35 10.45
CA MET A 71 -4.65 7.58 9.24
C MET A 71 -3.19 7.12 9.22
N LEU A 72 -2.87 6.28 8.24
CA LEU A 72 -1.51 5.87 7.94
C LEU A 72 -1.32 5.67 6.44
N TYR A 73 -0.08 5.82 5.98
CA TYR A 73 0.31 5.34 4.67
C TYR A 73 0.50 3.82 4.76
N GLY A 74 -0.38 3.06 4.13
CA GLY A 74 -0.44 1.59 4.25
C GLY A 74 0.89 0.92 3.93
N PRO A 75 1.56 0.26 4.90
CA PRO A 75 2.76 -0.52 4.61
C PRO A 75 2.43 -1.90 4.01
N THR A 76 1.21 -2.38 4.23
CA THR A 76 0.59 -3.57 3.61
C THR A 76 -0.95 -3.42 3.71
N ASN A 77 -1.70 -4.42 3.26
CA ASN A 77 -3.15 -4.34 3.05
C ASN A 77 -3.94 -5.56 3.58
N GLU A 78 -3.41 -6.38 4.50
CA GLU A 78 -4.15 -7.56 4.99
C GLU A 78 -5.49 -7.19 5.64
N GLU A 79 -5.53 -6.14 6.47
CA GLU A 79 -6.76 -5.66 7.10
C GLU A 79 -7.74 -5.11 6.07
N MET A 80 -7.23 -4.36 5.10
CA MET A 80 -8.05 -3.72 4.08
C MET A 80 -8.70 -4.72 3.14
N ILE A 81 -7.97 -5.73 2.68
CA ILE A 81 -8.56 -6.77 1.84
C ILE A 81 -9.52 -7.65 2.64
N THR A 82 -9.24 -7.87 3.93
CA THR A 82 -10.16 -8.59 4.82
C THR A 82 -11.48 -7.83 4.98
N GLU A 83 -11.42 -6.51 5.17
CA GLU A 83 -12.63 -5.68 5.28
C GLU A 83 -13.44 -5.63 3.98
N ILE A 84 -12.77 -5.59 2.82
CA ILE A 84 -13.46 -5.65 1.51
C ILE A 84 -14.14 -7.01 1.29
N PHE A 85 -13.56 -8.09 1.79
CA PHE A 85 -14.05 -9.45 1.58
C PHE A 85 -15.24 -9.82 2.47
N ARG A 86 -15.40 -9.14 3.63
CA ARG A 86 -16.42 -9.44 4.65
C ARG A 86 -17.86 -9.33 4.15
#